data_AF-A0A0A3XVC6-F1
#
_entry.id   AF-A0A0A3XVC6-F1
#
_cell.length_a   1.000
_cell.length_b   1.000
_cell.length_c   1.000
_cell.angle_alpha   90.00
_cell.angle_beta   90.00
_cell.angle_gamma   90.00
#
_symmetry.space_group_name_H-M   'P 1'
#
loop_
_entity.id
_entity.type
_entity.pdbx_description
1 polymer ?
#
loop_
_entity_poly.entity_id
_entity_poly.type
_entity_poly.pdbx_seq_one_letter_code
_entity_poly.pdbx_strand_id
1 'polypeptide(L)'
;MNMIVLMTAAGAPLAMLGLSTPDLPQRNCIFMIHPQVTSAVFESKEGRIVFPDRPTEYPCSYARKKGGADIAFTNQNGWRFEVRIGRDDEGSWKASLADDAVSGRAFSPFGDRK
;
A
#
# COMPACT_ATOMS: atom_id res chain seq x y z
N MET A 1 -7.14 -11.03 5.28
CA MET A 1 -6.49 -9.71 5.09
C MET A 1 -6.97 -9.01 3.82
N ASN A 2 -7.76 -7.93 3.93
CA ASN A 2 -8.27 -7.15 2.77
C ASN A 2 -7.89 -5.65 2.83
N MET A 3 -7.13 -5.23 3.84
CA MET A 3 -6.79 -3.82 4.03
C MET A 3 -5.39 -3.71 4.63
N ILE A 4 -4.57 -2.80 4.08
CA ILE A 4 -3.25 -2.46 4.58
C ILE A 4 -3.16 -0.94 4.73
N VAL A 5 -2.67 -0.47 5.86
CA VAL A 5 -2.38 0.95 6.09
C VAL A 5 -0.96 1.24 5.61
N LEU A 6 -0.80 2.21 4.73
CA LEU A 6 0.49 2.80 4.37
C LEU A 6 0.69 4.06 5.21
N MET A 7 1.91 4.21 5.71
CA MET A 7 2.37 5.36 6.50
C MET A 7 3.67 5.89 5.88
N THR A 8 4.00 7.14 6.16
CA THR A 8 5.32 7.70 5.82
C THR A 8 6.43 6.96 6.57
N ALA A 9 7.70 7.19 6.21
CA ALA A 9 8.83 6.64 6.96
C ALA A 9 8.84 7.08 8.44
N ALA A 10 8.33 8.28 8.73
CA ALA A 10 8.17 8.82 10.09
C ALA A 10 6.94 8.23 10.83
N GLY A 11 6.17 7.35 10.20
CA GLY A 11 4.99 6.71 10.80
C GLY A 11 3.71 7.54 10.76
N ALA A 12 3.69 8.64 10.00
CA ALA A 12 2.46 9.41 9.82
C ALA A 12 1.49 8.66 8.90
N PRO A 13 0.19 8.54 9.23
CA PRO A 13 -0.79 7.88 8.38
C PRO A 13 -0.90 8.52 7.00
N LEU A 14 -0.91 7.70 5.96
CA LEU A 14 -0.92 8.16 4.57
C LEU A 14 -2.17 7.65 3.84
N ALA A 15 -2.24 6.35 3.58
CA ALA A 15 -3.33 5.76 2.82
C ALA A 15 -3.74 4.39 3.36
N MET A 16 -4.89 3.91 2.91
CA MET A 16 -5.30 2.52 3.05
C MET A 16 -5.33 1.88 1.67
N LEU A 17 -4.70 0.72 1.54
CA LEU A 17 -4.77 -0.15 0.37
C LEU A 17 -5.83 -1.21 0.63
N GLY A 18 -6.98 -1.09 -0.04
CA GLY A 18 -8.01 -2.12 -0.07
C GLY A 18 -7.68 -3.19 -1.10
N LEU A 19 -7.86 -4.46 -0.75
CA LEU A 19 -7.68 -5.62 -1.61
C LEU A 19 -9.04 -6.29 -1.83
N SER A 20 -9.37 -6.62 -3.08
CA SER A 20 -10.54 -7.45 -3.39
C SER A 20 -10.42 -8.82 -2.70
N THR A 21 -11.57 -9.43 -2.38
CA THR A 21 -11.70 -10.79 -1.84
C THR A 21 -11.00 -11.83 -2.74
N PRO A 22 -10.61 -13.00 -2.19
CA PRO A 22 -9.47 -13.74 -2.71
C PRO A 22 -9.75 -14.49 -4.01
N ASP A 23 -9.15 -14.00 -5.10
CA ASP A 23 -8.66 -14.81 -6.20
C ASP A 23 -7.12 -14.67 -6.19
N LEU A 24 -6.40 -15.72 -5.81
CA LEU A 24 -4.94 -15.75 -5.94
C LEU A 24 -4.58 -16.29 -7.33
N PRO A 25 -3.51 -15.80 -7.99
CA PRO A 25 -2.49 -14.85 -7.52
C PRO A 25 -2.76 -13.37 -7.85
N GLN A 26 -3.83 -13.07 -8.59
CA GLN A 26 -4.17 -11.72 -9.08
C GLN A 26 -5.44 -11.21 -8.40
N ARG A 27 -5.33 -10.04 -7.78
CA ARG A 27 -6.43 -9.31 -7.14
C ARG A 27 -6.58 -7.94 -7.77
N ASN A 28 -7.65 -7.24 -7.42
CA ASN A 28 -7.73 -5.81 -7.59
C ASN A 28 -7.37 -5.11 -6.27
N CYS A 29 -6.70 -3.97 -6.39
CA CYS A 29 -6.26 -3.13 -5.30
C CYS A 29 -6.75 -1.69 -5.52
N ILE A 30 -7.16 -1.00 -4.46
CA ILE A 30 -7.54 0.42 -4.52
C ILE A 30 -6.91 1.20 -3.37
N PHE A 31 -6.41 2.39 -3.68
CA PHE A 31 -6.01 3.33 -2.65
C PHE A 31 -7.20 4.15 -2.16
N MET A 32 -7.29 4.27 -0.84
CA MET A 32 -8.21 5.13 -0.12
C MET A 32 -7.41 6.07 0.77
N ILE A 33 -7.86 7.31 0.90
CA ILE A 33 -7.23 8.27 1.80
C ILE A 33 -7.40 7.80 3.24
N HIS A 34 -6.33 7.81 4.03
CA HIS A 34 -6.45 7.48 5.45
C HIS A 34 -7.20 8.62 6.18
N PRO A 35 -8.21 8.34 7.03
CA PRO A 35 -9.04 9.39 7.65
C PRO A 35 -8.27 10.38 8.52
N GLN A 36 -7.11 9.97 9.02
CA GLN A 36 -6.22 10.78 9.87
C GLN A 36 -5.05 11.41 9.08
N VAL A 37 -5.10 11.42 7.75
CA VAL A 37 -4.08 12.11 6.96
C VAL A 37 -4.12 13.62 7.29
N THR A 38 -2.95 14.23 7.41
CA THR A 38 -2.82 15.67 7.61
C THR A 38 -2.58 16.37 6.27
N SER A 39 -2.87 17.67 6.17
CA SER A 39 -2.57 18.44 4.95
C SER A 39 -1.09 18.38 4.58
N ALA A 40 -0.19 18.40 5.57
CA ALA A 40 1.26 18.29 5.35
C ALA A 40 1.66 16.94 4.72
N VAL A 41 1.03 15.83 5.16
CA VAL A 41 1.27 14.51 4.57
C VAL A 41 0.61 14.40 3.19
N PHE A 42 -0.56 15.01 3.01
CA PHE A 42 -1.25 15.04 1.72
C PHE A 42 -0.44 15.76 0.64
N GLU A 43 0.18 16.88 1.00
CA GLU A 43 1.01 17.68 0.10
C GLU A 43 2.44 17.16 -0.06
N SER A 44 2.85 16.18 0.77
CA SER A 44 4.19 15.60 0.74
C SER A 44 4.47 14.84 -0.56
N LYS A 45 5.75 14.51 -0.78
CA LYS A 45 6.15 13.70 -1.92
C LYS A 45 5.45 12.34 -1.92
N GLU A 46 5.38 11.68 -0.76
CA GLU A 46 4.68 10.41 -0.59
C GLU A 46 3.17 10.56 -0.86
N GLY A 47 2.55 11.64 -0.36
CA GLY A 47 1.16 11.99 -0.65
C GLY A 47 0.88 12.06 -2.14
N ARG A 48 1.64 12.87 -2.87
CA ARG A 48 1.47 13.06 -4.33
C ARG A 48 1.69 11.79 -5.16
N ILE A 49 2.45 10.81 -4.65
CA ILE A 49 2.71 9.54 -5.33
C ILE A 49 1.61 8.52 -5.03
N VAL A 50 1.15 8.46 -3.77
CA VAL A 50 0.18 7.47 -3.31
C VAL A 50 -1.24 7.84 -3.70
N PHE A 51 -1.62 9.12 -3.62
CA PHE A 51 -2.98 9.55 -3.90
C PHE A 51 -3.20 9.65 -5.41
N PRO A 52 -4.10 8.84 -5.97
CA PRO A 52 -4.43 8.95 -7.37
C PRO A 52 -5.31 10.16 -7.63
N ASP A 53 -5.24 10.73 -8.84
CA ASP A 53 -6.11 11.83 -9.25
C ASP A 53 -7.60 11.44 -9.19
N ARG A 54 -7.90 10.14 -9.31
CA ARG A 54 -9.24 9.56 -9.17
C ARG A 54 -9.16 8.18 -8.49
N PRO A 55 -10.10 7.83 -7.59
CA PRO A 55 -10.19 6.48 -7.05
C PRO A 55 -10.31 5.45 -8.17
N THR A 56 -9.29 4.62 -8.34
CA THR A 56 -9.18 3.65 -9.44
C THR A 56 -8.69 2.32 -8.88
N GLU A 57 -9.28 1.22 -9.33
CA GLU A 57 -8.79 -0.12 -9.02
C GLU A 57 -7.63 -0.49 -9.96
N TYR A 58 -6.62 -1.17 -9.40
CA TYR A 58 -5.44 -1.63 -10.12
C TYR A 58 -5.32 -3.15 -10.01
N PRO A 59 -4.97 -3.84 -11.11
CA PRO A 59 -4.50 -5.21 -11.00
C PRO A 59 -3.27 -5.26 -10.09
N CYS A 60 -3.30 -6.16 -9.11
CA CYS A 60 -2.21 -6.35 -8.18
C CYS A 60 -1.93 -7.82 -7.94
N SER A 61 -0.65 -8.16 -7.85
CA SER A 61 -0.24 -9.48 -7.41
C SER A 61 -0.29 -9.56 -5.89
N TYR A 62 -0.73 -10.71 -5.39
CA TYR A 62 -0.68 -11.02 -3.96
C TYR A 62 -0.03 -12.39 -3.79
N ALA A 63 1.09 -12.43 -3.06
CA ALA A 63 1.80 -13.66 -2.75
C ALA A 63 1.85 -13.86 -1.22
N ARG A 64 1.11 -14.85 -0.72
CA ARG A 64 1.23 -15.29 0.68
C ARG A 64 2.53 -16.07 0.84
N LYS A 65 3.31 -15.75 1.87
CA LYS A 65 4.57 -16.42 2.21
C LYS A 65 4.52 -16.89 3.66
N LYS A 66 5.40 -17.84 4.03
CA LYS A 66 5.54 -18.33 5.42
C LYS A 66 5.87 -17.20 6.41
N GLY A 67 6.37 -16.06 5.92
CA GLY A 67 6.73 -14.88 6.70
C GLY A 67 5.75 -13.71 6.62
N GLY A 68 4.60 -13.86 5.95
CA GLY A 68 3.62 -12.78 5.77
C GLY A 68 3.12 -12.69 4.33
N ALA A 69 3.08 -11.50 3.73
CA ALA A 69 2.57 -11.29 2.38
C ALA A 69 3.35 -10.24 1.60
N ASP A 70 3.52 -10.50 0.31
CA ASP A 70 4.03 -9.53 -0.65
C ASP A 70 2.93 -9.14 -1.62
N ILE A 71 2.81 -7.84 -1.87
CA ILE A 71 1.86 -7.25 -2.80
C ILE A 71 2.61 -6.34 -3.74
N ALA A 72 2.27 -6.40 -5.02
CA ALA A 72 2.86 -5.50 -5.98
C ALA A 72 1.88 -5.10 -7.07
N PHE A 73 1.92 -3.83 -7.46
CA PHE A 73 1.08 -3.26 -8.50
C PHE A 73 1.76 -2.05 -9.13
N THR A 74 1.12 -1.48 -10.14
CA THR A 74 1.51 -0.21 -10.73
C THR A 74 0.29 0.69 -10.73
N ASN A 75 0.40 1.90 -10.18
CA ASN A 75 -0.73 2.83 -10.19
C ASN A 75 -0.88 3.50 -11.57
N GLN A 76 -1.93 4.32 -11.74
CA GLN A 76 -2.23 5.03 -12.99
C GLN A 76 -1.14 6.03 -13.42
N ASN A 77 -0.31 6.49 -12.48
CA ASN A 77 0.79 7.40 -12.74
C ASN A 77 2.10 6.66 -13.09
N GLY A 78 2.04 5.33 -13.28
CA GLY A 78 3.19 4.50 -13.66
C GLY A 78 4.11 4.11 -12.50
N TRP A 79 3.81 4.50 -11.27
CA TRP A 79 4.62 4.15 -10.11
C TRP A 79 4.44 2.68 -9.76
N ARG A 80 5.57 1.95 -9.71
CA ARG A 80 5.62 0.55 -9.29
C ARG A 80 5.62 0.50 -7.76
N PHE A 81 4.59 -0.11 -7.18
CA PHE A 81 4.49 -0.34 -5.75
C PHE A 81 4.89 -1.77 -5.37
N GLU A 82 5.65 -1.87 -4.29
CA GLU A 82 5.93 -3.11 -3.58
C GLU A 82 5.57 -2.91 -2.10
N VAL A 83 4.70 -3.75 -1.57
CA VAL A 83 4.29 -3.75 -0.17
C VAL A 83 4.63 -5.11 0.43
N ARG A 84 5.34 -5.12 1.56
CA ARG A 84 5.73 -6.33 2.27
C ARG A 84 5.22 -6.26 3.69
N ILE A 85 4.39 -7.21 4.08
CA ILE A 85 3.86 -7.36 5.44
C ILE A 85 4.51 -8.60 6.06
N GLY A 86 5.09 -8.42 7.25
CA GLY A 86 5.71 -9.48 8.05
C GLY A 86 4.68 -10.27 8.86
N ARG A 87 5.18 -11.11 9.79
CA ARG A 87 4.34 -11.96 10.64
C ARG A 87 3.61 -11.20 11.75
N ASP A 88 4.17 -10.09 12.20
CA ASP A 88 3.62 -9.27 13.28
C ASP A 88 2.68 -8.19 12.73
N ASP A 89 2.17 -8.40 11.51
CA ASP A 89 1.35 -7.48 10.73
C ASP A 89 2.00 -6.12 10.39
N GLU A 90 3.24 -5.90 10.84
CA GLU A 90 4.08 -4.76 10.44
C GLU A 90 4.87 -5.03 9.17
N GLY A 91 5.20 -3.97 8.46
CA GLY A 91 5.89 -4.07 7.19
C GLY A 91 6.36 -2.74 6.64
N SER A 92 6.65 -2.75 5.34
CA SER A 92 7.10 -1.58 4.60
C SER A 92 6.50 -1.56 3.21
N TRP A 93 6.49 -0.38 2.62
CA TRP A 93 6.17 -0.20 1.22
C TRP A 93 7.23 0.64 0.53
N LYS A 94 7.37 0.43 -0.77
CA LYS A 94 8.19 1.23 -1.67
C LYS A 94 7.38 1.53 -2.93
N ALA A 95 7.51 2.75 -3.43
CA ALA A 95 7.09 3.12 -4.78
C ALA A 95 8.31 3.59 -5.57
N SER A 96 8.42 3.19 -6.83
CA SER A 96 9.51 3.64 -7.72
C SER A 96 9.02 3.94 -9.13
N LEU A 97 9.63 4.94 -9.75
CA LEU A 97 9.45 5.32 -11.15
C LEU A 97 10.78 5.85 -11.69
N ALA A 98 11.35 5.16 -12.70
CA ALA A 98 12.69 5.47 -13.25
C ALA A 98 13.74 5.60 -12.13
N ASP A 99 14.40 6.75 -12.00
CA ASP A 99 15.44 7.03 -11.01
C ASP A 99 14.89 7.58 -9.68
N ASP A 100 13.57 7.63 -9.52
CA ASP A 100 12.92 8.11 -8.29
C ASP A 100 12.28 6.99 -7.48
N ALA A 101 12.34 7.13 -6.15
CA ALA A 101 11.72 6.22 -5.22
C ALA A 101 11.30 6.92 -3.92
N VAL A 102 10.23 6.40 -3.32
CA VAL A 102 9.80 6.73 -1.96
C VAL A 102 9.47 5.45 -1.21
N SER A 103 9.55 5.50 0.12
CA SER A 103 9.25 4.35 0.97
C SER A 103 8.67 4.79 2.29
N GLY A 104 7.95 3.87 2.93
CA GLY A 104 7.42 4.10 4.26
C GLY A 104 7.05 2.80 4.97
N ARG A 105 6.36 2.94 6.08
CA ARG A 105 5.90 1.80 6.88
C ARG A 105 4.54 1.31 6.38
N ALA A 106 4.30 0.02 6.52
CA ALA A 106 3.01 -0.60 6.22
C ALA A 106 2.53 -1.40 7.43
N PHE A 107 1.22 -1.51 7.61
CA PHE A 107 0.62 -2.24 8.71
C PHE A 107 -0.70 -2.90 8.28
N SER A 108 -0.95 -4.13 8.74
CA SER A 108 -2.23 -4.81 8.54
C SER A 108 -3.07 -4.81 9.83
N PRO A 109 -4.09 -3.96 9.95
CA PRO A 109 -4.86 -3.82 11.20
C PRO A 109 -5.69 -5.03 11.59
N PHE A 110 -6.01 -5.91 10.63
CA PHE A 110 -6.87 -7.06 10.86
C PHE A 110 -6.13 -8.39 10.81
N GLY A 111 -4.82 -8.35 10.54
CA GLY A 111 -3.97 -9.50 10.28
C GLY A 111 -4.62 -10.55 9.39
N ASP A 112 -4.02 -11.73 9.36
CA ASP A 112 -4.81 -12.95 9.21
C ASP A 112 -4.98 -13.50 10.64
N ARG A 113 -6.03 -13.08 11.36
CA ARG A 113 -6.45 -13.80 12.57
C ARG A 113 -6.58 -15.28 12.23
N LYS A 114 -5.93 -16.11 13.05
CA LYS A 114 -5.92 -17.59 13.03
C LYS A 114 -7.23 -18.21 12.58
#